data_AF-A0A480BPK1-F1
#
_entry.id   AF-A0A480BPK1-F1
#
_cell.length_a   1.000
_cell.length_b   1.000
_cell.length_c   1.000
_cell.angle_alpha   90.00
_cell.angle_beta   90.00
_cell.angle_gamma   90.00
#
_symmetry.space_group_name_H-M   'P 1'
#
loop_
_entity.id
_entity.type
_entity.pdbx_description
1 polymer ?
#
loop_
_entity_poly.entity_id
_entity_poly.type
_entity_poly.pdbx_seq_one_letter_code
_entity_poly.pdbx_strand_id
1 'polypeptide(L)'
;PNAKGKQELIDALERSKKAAGNLSIESVRARMAWLMAEPDKTLTDEVVATRYAIYAQPGMQQHMGKIAVSTLGRVVDDTWTAQWMRPELMQDIQCPTLVLWTRHNPGQPVELAQDAMRHIPDARLVVLEHSAHWPQW
;
A
#
# COMPACT_ATOMS: atom_id res chain seq x y z
N PRO A 1 3.04 5.28 10.34
CA PRO A 1 1.76 5.97 10.04
C PRO A 1 1.26 6.79 11.23
N ASN A 2 0.50 7.87 10.99
CA ASN A 2 -0.23 8.55 12.06
C ASN A 2 -1.41 7.68 12.57
N ALA A 3 -2.10 8.09 13.64
CA ALA A 3 -3.16 7.29 14.26
C ALA A 3 -4.29 6.92 13.28
N LYS A 4 -4.76 7.89 12.48
CA LYS A 4 -5.77 7.66 11.44
C LYS A 4 -5.29 6.63 10.41
N GLY A 5 -4.06 6.80 9.92
CA GLY A 5 -3.49 5.92 8.92
C GLY A 5 -3.26 4.50 9.43
N LYS A 6 -2.89 4.34 10.71
CA LYS A 6 -2.82 3.00 11.34
C LYS A 6 -4.19 2.31 11.32
N GLN A 7 -5.26 3.05 11.64
CA GLN A 7 -6.61 2.48 11.62
C GLN A 7 -7.01 2.03 10.21
N GLU A 8 -6.77 2.86 9.18
CA GLU A 8 -7.07 2.50 7.78
C GLU A 8 -6.35 1.22 7.32
N LEU A 9 -5.09 1.03 7.75
CA LEU A 9 -4.30 -0.16 7.45
C LEU A 9 -4.80 -1.40 8.23
N ILE A 10 -5.21 -1.24 9.49
CA ILE A 10 -5.82 -2.31 10.29
C ILE A 10 -7.12 -2.77 9.63
N ASP A 11 -7.97 -1.84 9.20
CA ASP A 11 -9.24 -2.17 8.54
C ASP A 11 -8.99 -2.91 7.22
N ALA A 12 -7.98 -2.48 6.45
CA ALA A 12 -7.56 -3.15 5.22
C ALA A 12 -6.99 -4.56 5.48
N LEU A 13 -6.26 -4.74 6.58
CA LEU A 13 -5.76 -6.04 7.01
C LEU A 13 -6.91 -6.98 7.38
N GLU A 14 -7.89 -6.51 8.15
CA GLU A 14 -9.06 -7.32 8.52
C GLU A 14 -9.91 -7.70 7.32
N ARG A 15 -10.13 -6.79 6.36
CA ARG A 15 -10.76 -7.14 5.06
C ARG A 15 -9.96 -8.20 4.31
N SER A 16 -8.64 -8.07 4.28
CA SER A 16 -7.75 -9.03 3.62
C SER A 16 -7.80 -10.42 4.26
N LYS A 17 -7.85 -10.50 5.60
CA LYS A 17 -8.00 -11.76 6.33
C LYS A 17 -9.36 -12.41 6.07
N LYS A 18 -10.45 -11.63 6.10
CA LYS A 18 -11.81 -12.13 5.82
C LYS A 18 -11.96 -12.66 4.40
N ALA A 19 -11.25 -12.08 3.43
CA ALA A 19 -11.24 -12.55 2.05
C ALA A 19 -10.33 -13.77 1.82
N ALA A 20 -9.43 -14.09 2.75
CA ALA A 20 -8.51 -15.21 2.61
C ALA A 20 -9.28 -16.54 2.60
N GLY A 21 -9.08 -17.35 1.55
CA GLY A 21 -9.79 -18.62 1.38
C GLY A 21 -11.17 -18.51 0.76
N ASN A 22 -11.66 -17.30 0.45
CA ASN A 22 -12.92 -17.07 -0.27
C ASN A 22 -12.69 -16.14 -1.48
N LEU A 23 -11.95 -16.64 -2.47
CA LEU A 23 -11.66 -15.90 -3.69
C LEU A 23 -12.89 -15.83 -4.60
N SER A 24 -13.39 -14.63 -4.82
CA SER A 24 -14.46 -14.33 -5.77
C SER A 24 -14.15 -13.04 -6.53
N ILE A 25 -14.82 -12.78 -7.65
CA ILE A 25 -14.65 -11.54 -8.40
C ILE A 25 -15.00 -10.32 -7.53
N GLU A 26 -16.04 -10.43 -6.70
CA GLU A 26 -16.49 -9.39 -5.79
C GLU A 26 -15.46 -9.12 -4.70
N SER A 27 -14.83 -10.17 -4.13
CA SER A 27 -13.80 -10.00 -3.11
C SER A 27 -12.53 -9.36 -3.67
N VAL A 28 -12.17 -9.67 -4.92
CA VAL A 28 -11.08 -9.00 -5.64
C VAL A 28 -11.42 -7.54 -5.94
N ARG A 29 -12.62 -7.26 -6.46
CA ARG A 29 -13.07 -5.89 -6.75
C ARG A 29 -13.04 -5.03 -5.50
N ALA A 30 -13.59 -5.52 -4.39
CA ALA A 30 -13.61 -4.79 -3.12
C ALA A 30 -12.19 -4.47 -2.61
N ARG A 31 -11.25 -5.41 -2.77
CA ARG A 31 -9.84 -5.18 -2.42
C ARG A 31 -9.19 -4.14 -3.31
N MET A 32 -9.44 -4.20 -4.62
CA MET A 32 -8.84 -3.28 -5.59
C MET A 32 -9.43 -1.88 -5.52
N ALA A 33 -10.71 -1.74 -5.21
CA ALA A 33 -11.36 -0.44 -5.05
C ALA A 33 -10.67 0.42 -3.98
N TRP A 34 -10.21 -0.20 -2.90
CA TRP A 34 -9.44 0.48 -1.85
C TRP A 34 -8.10 1.04 -2.34
N LEU A 35 -7.54 0.52 -3.44
CA LEU A 35 -6.26 0.96 -4.00
C LEU A 35 -6.40 2.20 -4.89
N MET A 36 -7.62 2.54 -5.30
CA MET A 36 -7.92 3.56 -6.31
C MET A 36 -8.56 4.80 -5.69
N ALA A 37 -8.27 5.98 -6.23
CA ALA A 37 -8.87 7.22 -5.77
C ALA A 37 -10.34 7.34 -6.21
N GLU A 38 -10.64 6.89 -7.44
CA GLU A 38 -11.96 6.97 -8.05
C GLU A 38 -12.35 5.60 -8.64
N PRO A 39 -12.58 4.58 -7.79
CA PRO A 39 -12.80 3.21 -8.26
C PRO A 39 -13.97 3.08 -9.23
N ASP A 40 -15.04 3.86 -9.07
CA ASP A 40 -16.19 3.85 -9.98
C ASP A 40 -15.83 4.32 -11.41
N LYS A 41 -14.72 5.05 -11.57
CA LYS A 41 -14.22 5.53 -12.87
C LYS A 41 -13.10 4.66 -13.42
N THR A 42 -12.21 4.17 -12.56
CA THR A 42 -10.94 3.55 -12.99
C THR A 42 -10.90 2.03 -12.79
N LEU A 43 -11.76 1.45 -11.94
CA LEU A 43 -11.75 0.01 -11.66
C LEU A 43 -12.55 -0.77 -12.71
N THR A 44 -11.90 -1.09 -13.82
CA THR A 44 -12.50 -1.84 -14.92
C THR A 44 -12.67 -3.33 -14.59
N ASP A 45 -13.60 -3.98 -15.27
CA ASP A 45 -13.79 -5.43 -15.15
C ASP A 45 -12.55 -6.21 -15.59
N GLU A 46 -11.82 -5.71 -16.59
CA GLU A 46 -10.59 -6.31 -17.10
C GLU A 46 -9.48 -6.37 -16.04
N VAL A 47 -9.24 -5.26 -15.32
CA VAL A 47 -8.18 -5.23 -14.31
C VAL A 47 -8.56 -6.11 -13.10
N VAL A 48 -9.86 -6.20 -12.77
CA VAL A 48 -10.38 -7.12 -11.75
C VAL A 48 -10.19 -8.57 -12.18
N ALA A 49 -10.54 -8.93 -13.42
CA ALA A 49 -10.38 -10.27 -13.95
C ALA A 49 -8.90 -10.70 -14.01
N THR A 50 -8.02 -9.78 -14.42
CA THR A 50 -6.57 -9.99 -14.42
C THR A 50 -6.07 -10.28 -13.01
N ARG A 51 -6.50 -9.49 -12.02
CA ARG A 51 -6.09 -9.70 -10.63
C ARG A 51 -6.65 -10.98 -10.03
N TYR A 52 -7.88 -11.33 -10.38
CA TYR A 52 -8.49 -12.62 -10.01
C TYR A 52 -7.68 -13.79 -10.56
N ALA A 53 -7.31 -13.76 -11.84
CA ALA A 53 -6.50 -14.81 -12.46
C ALA A 53 -5.15 -15.00 -11.73
N ILE A 54 -4.51 -13.92 -11.28
CA ILE A 54 -3.29 -13.99 -10.45
C ILE A 54 -3.59 -14.66 -9.10
N TYR A 55 -4.66 -14.26 -8.41
CA TYR A 55 -5.01 -14.82 -7.10
C TYR A 55 -5.53 -16.26 -7.14
N ALA A 56 -6.02 -16.71 -8.28
CA ALA A 56 -6.48 -18.07 -8.52
C ALA A 56 -5.34 -19.06 -8.83
N GLN A 57 -4.12 -18.57 -9.04
CA GLN A 57 -2.97 -19.45 -9.29
C GLN A 57 -2.73 -20.42 -8.12
N PRO A 58 -2.32 -21.68 -8.38
CA PRO A 58 -2.02 -22.65 -7.34
C PRO A 58 -1.07 -22.09 -6.27
N GLY A 59 -1.41 -22.28 -5.00
CA GLY A 59 -0.63 -21.80 -3.86
C GLY A 59 -0.83 -20.32 -3.49
N MET A 60 -1.37 -19.48 -4.37
CA MET A 60 -1.45 -18.03 -4.12
C MET A 60 -2.31 -17.69 -2.89
N GLN A 61 -3.43 -18.38 -2.70
CA GLN A 61 -4.30 -18.20 -1.54
C GLN A 61 -3.57 -18.42 -0.20
N GLN A 62 -2.63 -19.37 -0.13
CA GLN A 62 -1.83 -19.64 1.07
C GLN A 62 -0.83 -18.52 1.38
N HIS A 63 -0.43 -17.77 0.36
CA HIS A 63 0.54 -16.67 0.48
C HIS A 63 -0.12 -15.31 0.68
N MET A 64 -1.33 -15.08 0.15
CA MET A 64 -2.03 -13.79 0.25
C MET A 64 -2.20 -13.31 1.69
N GLY A 65 -2.57 -14.22 2.61
CA GLY A 65 -2.67 -13.88 4.04
C GLY A 65 -1.33 -13.45 4.65
N LYS A 66 -0.24 -14.15 4.29
CA LYS A 66 1.12 -13.82 4.76
C LYS A 66 1.57 -12.46 4.22
N ILE A 67 1.29 -12.19 2.95
CA ILE A 67 1.58 -10.89 2.32
C ILE A 67 0.84 -9.78 3.06
N ALA A 68 -0.47 -9.92 3.27
CA ALA A 68 -1.27 -8.90 3.97
C ALA A 68 -0.74 -8.61 5.39
N VAL A 69 -0.38 -9.64 6.15
CA VAL A 69 0.23 -9.47 7.49
C VAL A 69 1.58 -8.76 7.38
N SER A 70 2.41 -9.14 6.41
CA SER A 70 3.74 -8.53 6.26
C SER A 70 3.68 -7.08 5.78
N THR A 71 2.71 -6.70 4.94
CA THR A 71 2.67 -5.36 4.33
C THR A 71 1.78 -4.38 5.09
N LEU A 72 0.69 -4.86 5.72
CA LEU A 72 -0.25 -4.02 6.46
C LEU A 72 -0.04 -4.16 7.98
N GLY A 73 0.12 -5.39 8.46
CA GLY A 73 0.25 -5.68 9.90
C GLY A 73 1.56 -5.19 10.51
N ARG A 74 2.69 -5.39 9.84
CA ARG A 74 4.01 -4.93 10.34
C ARG A 74 4.15 -3.41 10.38
N VAL A 75 3.54 -2.70 9.44
CA VAL A 75 3.64 -1.23 9.31
C VAL A 75 2.86 -0.51 10.42
N VAL A 76 1.93 -1.19 11.09
CA VAL A 76 1.17 -0.65 12.24
C VAL A 76 1.72 -1.10 13.60
N ASP A 77 2.70 -2.01 13.61
CA ASP A 77 3.37 -2.49 14.82
C ASP A 77 4.58 -1.60 15.15
N ASP A 78 4.48 -0.86 16.26
CA ASP A 78 5.52 0.08 16.69
C ASP A 78 6.81 -0.62 17.14
N THR A 79 6.71 -1.81 17.73
CA THR A 79 7.91 -2.57 18.15
C THR A 79 8.65 -3.08 16.93
N TRP A 80 7.92 -3.61 15.94
CA TRP A 80 8.52 -4.06 14.68
C TRP A 80 9.12 -2.89 13.90
N THR A 81 8.39 -1.79 13.74
CA THR A 81 8.90 -0.64 12.97
C THR A 81 10.12 0.02 13.63
N ALA A 82 10.16 0.15 14.95
CA ALA A 82 11.35 0.64 15.65
C ALA A 82 12.59 -0.24 15.45
N GLN A 83 12.42 -1.54 15.24
CA GLN A 83 13.52 -2.47 14.99
C GLN A 83 14.03 -2.42 13.54
N TRP A 84 13.12 -2.27 12.57
CA TRP A 84 13.43 -2.51 11.15
C TRP A 84 13.39 -1.27 10.26
N MET A 85 12.70 -0.21 10.66
CA MET A 85 12.65 1.05 9.92
C MET A 85 13.62 2.05 10.56
N ARG A 86 14.75 2.27 9.88
CA ARG A 86 15.83 3.18 10.29
C ARG A 86 15.96 4.33 9.28
N PRO A 87 15.22 5.43 9.43
CA PRO A 87 15.23 6.54 8.48
C PRO A 87 16.61 7.14 8.24
N GLU A 88 17.46 7.13 9.25
CA GLU A 88 18.84 7.60 9.18
C GLU A 88 19.68 6.88 8.12
N LEU A 89 19.37 5.62 7.76
CA LEU A 89 20.06 4.92 6.68
C LEU A 89 19.76 5.51 5.30
N MET A 90 18.68 6.28 5.15
CA MET A 90 18.39 6.93 3.87
C MET A 90 19.42 8.03 3.53
N GLN A 91 20.22 8.48 4.51
CA GLN A 91 21.32 9.41 4.27
C GLN A 91 22.43 8.81 3.39
N ASP A 92 22.52 7.48 3.32
CA ASP A 92 23.52 6.76 2.52
C ASP A 92 23.15 6.76 1.03
N ILE A 93 21.94 7.22 0.65
CA ILE A 93 21.50 7.35 -0.74
C ILE A 93 22.13 8.63 -1.33
N GLN A 94 23.25 8.45 -2.03
CA GLN A 94 24.04 9.57 -2.59
C GLN A 94 23.64 9.97 -4.03
N CYS A 95 22.75 9.23 -4.68
CA CYS A 95 22.30 9.55 -6.04
C CYS A 95 21.01 10.41 -6.03
N PRO A 96 20.77 11.19 -7.10
CA PRO A 96 19.51 11.92 -7.24
C PRO A 96 18.31 10.99 -7.12
N THR A 97 17.39 11.32 -6.22
CA THR A 97 16.27 10.45 -5.84
C THR A 97 14.93 11.16 -6.08
N LEU A 98 14.04 10.49 -6.81
CA LEU A 98 12.64 10.92 -6.92
C LEU A 98 11.79 10.11 -5.96
N VAL A 99 11.20 10.79 -4.98
CA VAL A 99 10.12 10.26 -4.15
C VAL A 99 8.81 10.55 -4.86
N LEU A 100 8.16 9.52 -5.39
CA LEU A 100 6.84 9.63 -5.99
C LEU A 100 5.79 9.21 -4.96
N TRP A 101 4.84 10.09 -4.67
CA TRP A 101 3.78 9.84 -3.69
C TRP A 101 2.41 10.23 -4.21
N THR A 102 1.35 9.85 -3.51
CA THR A 102 -0.03 10.16 -3.93
C THR A 102 -0.79 10.85 -2.82
N ARG A 103 -1.68 11.78 -3.20
CA ARG A 103 -2.45 12.60 -2.26
C ARG A 103 -3.39 11.77 -1.40
N HIS A 104 -4.00 10.75 -1.99
CA HIS A 104 -5.03 9.95 -1.36
C HIS A 104 -4.52 8.56 -0.93
N ASN A 105 -3.22 8.42 -0.64
CA ASN A 105 -2.63 7.14 -0.21
C ASN A 105 -3.17 6.72 1.17
N PRO A 106 -4.01 5.68 1.25
CA PRO A 106 -4.61 5.28 2.51
C PRO A 106 -3.54 4.76 3.46
N GLY A 107 -3.61 5.17 4.71
CA GLY A 107 -2.63 4.77 5.72
C GLY A 107 -1.30 5.52 5.66
N GLN A 108 -0.99 6.23 4.58
CA GLN A 108 0.33 6.81 4.38
C GLN A 108 0.27 8.21 3.74
N PRO A 109 -0.10 9.23 4.52
CA PRO A 109 -0.33 10.57 3.99
C PRO A 109 1.00 11.23 3.54
N VAL A 110 0.89 12.30 2.75
CA VAL A 110 2.03 12.98 2.10
C VAL A 110 3.08 13.45 3.10
N GLU A 111 2.68 13.81 4.32
CA GLU A 111 3.58 14.26 5.38
C GLU A 111 4.63 13.19 5.73
N LEU A 112 4.27 11.90 5.65
CA LEU A 112 5.24 10.83 5.87
C LEU A 112 6.32 10.79 4.78
N ALA A 113 5.94 11.04 3.52
CA ALA A 113 6.89 11.11 2.42
C ALA A 113 7.79 12.35 2.53
N GLN A 114 7.22 13.47 2.99
CA GLN A 114 7.96 14.69 3.29
C GLN A 114 8.96 14.49 4.42
N ASP A 115 8.57 13.81 5.50
CA ASP A 115 9.47 13.50 6.60
C ASP A 115 10.57 12.52 6.16
N ALA A 116 10.22 11.47 5.42
CA ALA A 116 11.17 10.50 4.89
C ALA A 116 12.20 11.13 3.94
N MET A 117 11.76 11.99 3.01
CA MET A 117 12.67 12.60 2.02
C MET A 117 13.71 13.51 2.66
N ARG A 118 13.46 14.08 3.85
CA ARG A 118 14.44 14.93 4.57
C ARG A 118 15.71 14.16 4.95
N HIS A 119 15.65 12.84 4.99
CA HIS A 119 16.81 12.00 5.25
C HIS A 119 17.66 11.74 4.01
N ILE A 120 17.17 12.06 2.80
CA ILE A 120 17.89 11.80 1.55
C ILE A 120 18.52 13.12 1.07
N PRO A 121 19.85 13.20 0.90
CA PRO A 121 20.55 14.46 0.57
C PRO A 121 20.08 15.14 -0.72
N ASP A 122 19.84 14.37 -1.79
CA ASP A 122 19.38 14.86 -3.09
C ASP A 122 18.04 14.21 -3.47
N ALA A 123 16.98 14.61 -2.77
CA ALA A 123 15.63 14.14 -3.02
C ALA A 123 14.68 15.22 -3.54
N ARG A 124 13.85 14.82 -4.50
CA ARG A 124 12.68 15.58 -4.96
C ARG A 124 11.42 14.78 -4.71
N LEU A 125 10.39 15.43 -4.18
CA LEU A 125 9.06 14.84 -4.03
C LEU A 125 8.14 15.29 -5.16
N VAL A 126 7.47 14.34 -5.78
CA VAL A 126 6.33 14.59 -6.69
C VAL A 126 5.11 13.93 -6.10
N VAL A 127 4.05 14.73 -5.88
CA VAL A 127 2.76 14.24 -5.40
C VAL A 127 1.79 14.15 -6.58
N LEU A 128 1.23 12.97 -6.78
CA LEU A 128 0.14 12.73 -7.72
C LEU A 128 -1.18 13.07 -7.03
N GLU A 129 -1.77 14.20 -7.43
CA GLU A 129 -2.90 14.82 -6.73
C GLU A 129 -4.21 14.04 -6.85
N HIS A 130 -4.36 13.18 -7.87
CA HIS A 130 -5.59 12.45 -8.16
C HIS A 130 -5.41 10.92 -8.07
N SER A 131 -4.46 10.46 -7.26
CA SER A 131 -4.14 9.04 -7.12
C SER A 131 -4.20 8.60 -5.65
N ALA A 132 -4.43 7.30 -5.45
CA ALA A 132 -4.43 6.64 -4.15
C ALA A 132 -3.27 5.63 -4.07
N HIS A 133 -3.48 4.45 -3.50
CA HIS A 133 -2.39 3.50 -3.21
C HIS A 133 -1.68 2.93 -4.46
N TRP A 134 -2.36 2.88 -5.62
CA TRP A 134 -1.83 2.24 -6.82
C TRP A 134 -1.74 3.20 -8.02
N PRO A 135 -0.85 4.21 -7.98
CA PRO A 135 -0.78 5.28 -8.98
C PRO A 135 -0.34 4.88 -10.39
N GLN A 136 0.12 3.64 -10.57
CA GLN A 136 0.47 3.12 -11.90
C GLN A 136 -0.77 2.76 -12.75
N TRP A 137 -1.96 2.85 -12.16
CA TRP A 137 -3.26 2.66 -12.79
C TRP A 137 -4.12 3.89 -12.52
#